data_AF-F3PCH7-F1
#
_entry.id   AF-F3PCH7-F1
#
_cell.length_a   1.000
_cell.length_b   1.000
_cell.length_c   1.000
_cell.angle_alpha   90.00
_cell.angle_beta   90.00
_cell.angle_gamma   90.00
#
_symmetry.space_group_name_H-M   'P 1'
#
loop_
_entity.id
_entity.type
_entity.pdbx_description
1 polymer ?
#
loop_
_entity_poly.entity_id
_entity_poly.type
_entity_poly.pdbx_seq_one_letter_code
_entity_poly.pdbx_strand_id
1 'polypeptide(L)'
;MTPMPITPPTPPTDFQEPRPAMSTTPSAPATQPVPQAPTGPVTVYLPQGGFARAVAARLAGEGDVVVPVDQGLVSAYIPYADRAVLIADPDQSGLREDLDTLSFTRSMPSLGLELFPTELRCGPLVVPGRSACYRCYDRRRRQHGYRPLPEEVITEHGPLEQAYAHHHVLLGAGLISLALQALDHPEAAVENADDVPRIGGQVWTIDLVSGVTTCARTVAVDRCETCSGRYEGRRDGLPELAALLPGRRTSGRTSHDPDRRGEVA
;
A
#
# COMPACT_ATOMS: atom_id res chain seq x y z
N MET A 1 -40.41 -37.44 -93.73
CA MET A 1 -40.21 -36.39 -92.70
C MET A 1 -40.23 -35.05 -93.42
N THR A 2 -41.14 -34.20 -92.99
CA THR A 2 -41.83 -33.11 -93.73
C THR A 2 -41.32 -31.74 -93.23
N PRO A 3 -41.60 -30.60 -93.91
CA PRO A 3 -40.77 -29.39 -93.95
C PRO A 3 -41.09 -28.30 -92.90
N MET A 4 -40.24 -27.24 -92.86
CA MET A 4 -40.44 -25.90 -92.21
C MET A 4 -41.74 -25.21 -92.71
N PRO A 5 -42.28 -24.03 -92.21
CA PRO A 5 -41.60 -22.85 -91.59
C PRO A 5 -42.46 -21.92 -90.64
N ILE A 6 -42.00 -20.67 -90.41
CA ILE A 6 -42.72 -19.37 -90.20
C ILE A 6 -42.86 -18.78 -88.77
N THR A 7 -42.47 -17.49 -88.67
CA THR A 7 -42.48 -16.48 -87.56
C THR A 7 -43.86 -15.74 -87.42
N PRO A 8 -43.93 -14.49 -86.89
CA PRO A 8 -44.26 -13.89 -85.57
C PRO A 8 -45.80 -13.54 -85.42
N PRO A 9 -46.35 -12.49 -84.72
CA PRO A 9 -45.88 -11.49 -83.73
C PRO A 9 -46.80 -11.25 -82.48
N THR A 10 -46.31 -10.40 -81.57
CA THR A 10 -46.98 -9.67 -80.45
C THR A 10 -48.16 -8.78 -80.94
N PRO A 11 -49.10 -8.30 -80.08
CA PRO A 11 -48.93 -7.01 -79.37
C PRO A 11 -49.77 -6.89 -78.04
N PRO A 12 -50.15 -5.71 -77.48
CA PRO A 12 -49.52 -5.16 -76.27
C PRO A 12 -50.51 -4.67 -75.17
N THR A 13 -49.97 -3.88 -74.22
CA THR A 13 -50.63 -2.93 -73.27
C THR A 13 -51.35 -3.59 -72.08
N ASP A 14 -51.23 -3.13 -70.84
CA ASP A 14 -51.09 -1.74 -70.41
C ASP A 14 -50.42 -1.59 -69.04
N PHE A 15 -49.90 -0.39 -68.82
CA PHE A 15 -49.18 0.08 -67.64
C PHE A 15 -50.08 0.18 -66.41
N GLN A 16 -49.58 -0.25 -65.25
CA GLN A 16 -50.03 0.29 -63.97
C GLN A 16 -48.85 0.40 -62.99
N GLU A 17 -48.54 1.64 -62.62
CA GLU A 17 -47.45 2.04 -61.73
C GLU A 17 -47.83 1.79 -60.24
N PRO A 18 -46.98 1.17 -59.40
CA PRO A 18 -47.24 1.06 -57.97
C PRO A 18 -46.45 2.09 -57.14
N ARG A 19 -47.16 2.64 -56.14
CA ARG A 19 -46.71 3.59 -55.10
C ARG A 19 -45.49 3.10 -54.30
N PRO A 20 -44.62 4.01 -53.81
CA PRO A 20 -43.47 3.65 -52.98
C PRO A 20 -43.90 3.32 -51.54
N ALA A 21 -43.40 2.19 -51.02
CA ALA A 21 -43.59 1.75 -49.64
C ALA A 21 -42.48 2.26 -48.70
N MET A 22 -42.90 2.45 -47.45
CA MET A 22 -42.27 3.12 -46.31
C MET A 22 -40.83 2.70 -45.96
N SER A 23 -40.02 3.71 -45.61
CA SER A 23 -38.72 3.62 -44.95
C SER A 23 -38.78 2.85 -43.63
N THR A 24 -37.94 1.83 -43.49
CA THR A 24 -37.56 1.22 -42.21
C THR A 24 -36.40 2.00 -41.60
N THR A 25 -36.61 2.59 -40.43
CA THR A 25 -35.59 3.27 -39.62
C THR A 25 -34.61 2.23 -39.04
N PRO A 26 -33.28 2.43 -39.11
CA PRO A 26 -32.30 1.54 -38.48
C PRO A 26 -32.30 1.71 -36.95
N SER A 27 -32.26 0.60 -36.22
CA SER A 27 -32.13 0.55 -34.76
C SER A 27 -30.83 1.19 -34.28
N ALA A 28 -30.92 1.92 -33.16
CA ALA A 28 -29.78 2.53 -32.48
C ALA A 28 -28.76 1.47 -32.00
N PRO A 29 -27.45 1.79 -31.99
CA PRO A 29 -26.43 0.87 -31.49
C PRO A 29 -26.62 0.63 -29.98
N ALA A 30 -26.50 -0.63 -29.58
CA ALA A 30 -26.53 -1.01 -28.17
C ALA A 30 -25.39 -0.31 -27.41
N THR A 31 -25.74 0.47 -26.40
CA THR A 31 -24.81 1.06 -25.44
C THR A 31 -24.02 -0.06 -24.79
N GLN A 32 -22.71 -0.14 -25.06
CA GLN A 32 -21.82 -1.00 -24.31
C GLN A 32 -21.84 -0.58 -22.83
N PRO A 33 -21.89 -1.52 -21.87
CA PRO A 33 -21.78 -1.17 -20.46
C PRO A 33 -20.48 -0.39 -20.24
N VAL A 34 -20.60 0.79 -19.63
CA VAL A 34 -19.45 1.55 -19.15
C VAL A 34 -18.70 0.67 -18.15
N PRO A 35 -17.37 0.49 -18.24
CA PRO A 35 -16.60 -0.25 -17.25
C PRO A 35 -16.92 0.30 -15.86
N GLN A 36 -17.55 -0.52 -15.01
CA GLN A 36 -17.87 -0.09 -13.66
C GLN A 36 -16.54 0.06 -12.91
N ALA A 37 -16.35 1.22 -12.28
CA ALA A 37 -15.22 1.41 -11.38
C ALA A 37 -15.24 0.32 -10.30
N PRO A 38 -14.08 -0.22 -9.89
CA PRO A 38 -14.03 -1.27 -8.89
C PRO A 38 -14.78 -0.83 -7.62
N THR A 39 -15.62 -1.71 -7.10
CA THR A 39 -16.53 -1.42 -5.97
C THR A 39 -15.78 -1.39 -4.62
N GLY A 40 -14.48 -1.69 -4.62
CA GLY A 40 -13.63 -1.77 -3.43
C GLY A 40 -12.21 -1.26 -3.67
N PRO A 41 -11.37 -1.18 -2.62
CA PRO A 41 -10.02 -0.66 -2.71
C PRO A 41 -9.15 -1.50 -3.63
N VAL A 42 -8.49 -0.85 -4.58
CA VAL A 42 -7.56 -1.43 -5.54
C VAL A 42 -6.22 -1.72 -4.86
N THR A 43 -5.78 -2.97 -4.93
CA THR A 43 -4.50 -3.42 -4.39
C THR A 43 -3.51 -3.63 -5.53
N VAL A 44 -2.32 -3.05 -5.40
CA VAL A 44 -1.18 -3.45 -6.23
C VAL A 44 -0.36 -4.52 -5.51
N TYR A 45 -0.30 -5.72 -6.09
CA TYR A 45 0.55 -6.82 -5.64
C TYR A 45 1.89 -6.74 -6.38
N LEU A 46 2.98 -6.77 -5.63
CA LEU A 46 4.35 -6.65 -6.10
C LEU A 46 5.09 -7.96 -5.81
N PRO A 47 4.93 -9.02 -6.63
CA PRO A 47 5.58 -10.29 -6.36
C PRO A 47 7.03 -10.33 -6.86
N GLN A 48 7.91 -10.95 -6.06
CA GLN A 48 9.27 -11.38 -6.44
C GLN A 48 9.38 -12.90 -6.27
N GLY A 49 9.75 -13.62 -7.33
CA GLY A 49 9.94 -15.06 -7.29
C GLY A 49 8.65 -15.90 -7.36
N GLY A 50 8.82 -17.23 -7.34
CA GLY A 50 7.73 -18.19 -7.56
C GLY A 50 6.67 -18.19 -6.46
N PHE A 51 7.11 -18.19 -5.19
CA PHE A 51 6.22 -18.13 -4.02
C PHE A 51 5.31 -16.90 -4.08
N ALA A 52 5.90 -15.74 -4.34
CA ALA A 52 5.20 -14.48 -4.40
C ALA A 52 4.15 -14.43 -5.51
N ARG A 53 4.50 -14.92 -6.70
CA ARG A 53 3.55 -15.02 -7.82
C ARG A 53 2.38 -15.95 -7.49
N ALA A 54 2.64 -17.07 -6.81
CA ALA A 54 1.59 -17.99 -6.38
C ALA A 54 0.65 -17.36 -5.33
N VAL A 55 1.18 -16.58 -4.39
CA VAL A 55 0.38 -15.85 -3.40
C VAL A 55 -0.43 -14.74 -4.07
N ALA A 56 0.20 -13.93 -4.94
CA ALA A 56 -0.48 -12.86 -5.68
C ALA A 56 -1.60 -13.41 -6.57
N ALA A 57 -1.35 -14.50 -7.30
CA ALA A 57 -2.36 -15.16 -8.14
C ALA A 57 -3.56 -15.69 -7.33
N ARG A 58 -3.36 -16.01 -6.05
CA ARG A 58 -4.43 -16.44 -5.15
C ARG A 58 -5.26 -15.27 -4.60
N LEU A 59 -4.65 -14.11 -4.42
CA LEU A 59 -5.26 -12.96 -3.76
C LEU A 59 -5.86 -11.95 -4.72
N ALA A 60 -5.19 -11.68 -5.85
CA ALA A 60 -5.59 -10.64 -6.78
C ALA A 60 -6.99 -10.92 -7.34
N GLY A 61 -7.91 -10.00 -7.05
CA GLY A 61 -9.26 -10.02 -7.56
C GLY A 61 -9.42 -9.22 -8.85
N GLU A 62 -10.67 -9.07 -9.28
CA GLU A 62 -11.02 -8.16 -10.37
C GLU A 62 -10.73 -6.71 -9.96
N GLY A 63 -9.90 -6.01 -10.74
CA GLY A 63 -9.50 -4.63 -10.50
C GLY A 63 -8.16 -4.45 -9.78
N ASP A 64 -7.63 -5.50 -9.15
CA ASP A 64 -6.27 -5.48 -8.60
C ASP A 64 -5.21 -5.54 -9.71
N VAL A 65 -4.02 -5.01 -9.42
CA VAL A 65 -2.90 -5.02 -10.37
C VAL A 65 -1.75 -5.84 -9.83
N VAL A 66 -1.16 -6.70 -10.67
CA VAL A 66 0.03 -7.46 -10.32
C VAL A 66 1.20 -6.93 -11.13
N VAL A 67 2.22 -6.39 -10.46
CA VAL A 67 3.45 -5.86 -11.10
C VAL A 67 4.65 -6.61 -10.54
N PRO A 68 5.24 -7.55 -11.28
CA PRO A 68 6.43 -8.27 -10.81
C PRO A 68 7.60 -7.32 -10.54
N VAL A 69 8.30 -7.55 -9.43
CA VAL A 69 9.45 -6.73 -8.97
C VAL A 69 10.74 -7.55 -8.87
N ASP A 70 10.84 -8.62 -9.66
CA ASP A 70 12.04 -9.48 -9.73
C ASP A 70 13.33 -8.69 -10.06
N GLN A 71 13.22 -7.49 -10.65
CA GLN A 71 14.33 -6.61 -11.04
C GLN A 71 14.41 -5.32 -10.22
N GLY A 72 13.71 -5.25 -9.09
CA GLY A 72 13.61 -4.02 -8.29
C GLY A 72 12.24 -3.34 -8.38
N LEU A 73 12.02 -2.38 -7.48
CA LEU A 73 10.80 -1.57 -7.43
C LEU A 73 11.10 -0.17 -7.94
N VAL A 74 10.59 0.15 -9.14
CA VAL A 74 10.71 1.50 -9.71
C VAL A 74 9.35 2.18 -9.64
N SER A 75 9.26 3.27 -8.88
CA SER A 75 7.99 3.97 -8.59
C SER A 75 7.21 4.36 -9.84
N ALA A 76 7.89 4.76 -10.92
CA ALA A 76 7.27 5.16 -12.19
C ALA A 76 6.46 4.04 -12.88
N TYR A 77 6.79 2.77 -12.63
CA TYR A 77 6.07 1.63 -13.20
C TYR A 77 4.94 1.13 -12.32
N ILE A 78 4.84 1.61 -11.08
CA ILE A 78 3.77 1.20 -10.18
C ILE A 78 2.55 2.09 -10.45
N PRO A 79 1.40 1.51 -10.84
CA PRO A 79 0.17 2.27 -11.05
C PRO A 79 -0.31 2.91 -9.74
N TYR A 80 -1.21 3.88 -9.85
CA TYR A 80 -1.95 4.36 -8.68
C TYR A 80 -2.90 3.26 -8.19
N ALA A 81 -2.85 3.00 -6.90
CA ALA A 81 -3.66 2.02 -6.19
C ALA A 81 -3.94 2.56 -4.78
N ASP A 82 -4.93 1.99 -4.10
CA ASP A 82 -5.29 2.40 -2.73
C ASP A 82 -4.31 1.82 -1.70
N ARG A 83 -3.64 0.71 -2.04
CA ARG A 83 -2.68 0.01 -1.17
C ARG A 83 -1.71 -0.86 -1.96
N ALA A 84 -0.52 -1.09 -1.41
CA ALA A 84 0.51 -1.93 -2.01
C ALA A 84 0.90 -3.12 -1.13
N VAL A 85 1.06 -4.29 -1.73
CA VAL A 85 1.50 -5.51 -1.05
C VAL A 85 2.73 -6.07 -1.76
N LEU A 86 3.89 -5.97 -1.13
CA LEU A 86 5.11 -6.63 -1.57
C LEU A 86 5.14 -8.06 -1.05
N ILE A 87 5.42 -9.02 -1.92
CA ILE A 87 5.67 -10.40 -1.52
C ILE A 87 7.04 -10.75 -2.07
N ALA A 88 7.98 -10.98 -1.19
CA ALA A 88 9.40 -11.08 -1.54
C ALA A 88 10.09 -12.23 -0.81
N ASP A 89 11.26 -12.58 -1.31
CA ASP A 89 12.19 -13.43 -0.57
C ASP A 89 12.64 -12.72 0.73
N PRO A 90 13.18 -13.46 1.70
CA PRO A 90 13.77 -12.88 2.91
C PRO A 90 14.84 -11.84 2.65
N ASP A 91 15.01 -10.93 3.62
CA ASP A 91 16.12 -9.98 3.69
C ASP A 91 16.23 -9.01 2.50
N GLN A 92 15.12 -8.83 1.77
CA GLN A 92 14.99 -7.87 0.67
C GLN A 92 14.79 -6.44 1.21
N SER A 93 15.70 -6.00 2.08
CA SER A 93 15.62 -4.73 2.78
C SER A 93 15.56 -3.53 1.82
N GLY A 94 16.32 -3.56 0.72
CA GLY A 94 16.24 -2.55 -0.33
C GLY A 94 14.84 -2.43 -0.93
N LEU A 95 14.22 -3.55 -1.35
CA LEU A 95 12.86 -3.55 -1.86
C LEU A 95 11.82 -3.07 -0.83
N ARG A 96 12.01 -3.40 0.45
CA ARG A 96 11.15 -2.92 1.53
C ARG A 96 11.31 -1.41 1.77
N GLU A 97 12.52 -0.88 1.66
CA GLU A 97 12.79 0.56 1.74
C GLU A 97 12.24 1.32 0.52
N ASP A 98 12.33 0.76 -0.68
CA ASP A 98 11.73 1.31 -1.90
C ASP A 98 10.20 1.34 -1.81
N LEU A 99 9.61 0.28 -1.26
CA LEU A 99 8.17 0.22 -0.97
C LEU A 99 7.76 1.29 0.04
N ASP A 100 8.51 1.47 1.13
CA ASP A 100 8.30 2.54 2.10
C ASP A 100 8.37 3.91 1.40
N THR A 101 9.37 4.13 0.56
CA THR A 101 9.54 5.38 -0.18
C THR A 101 8.32 5.67 -1.06
N LEU A 102 7.85 4.67 -1.81
CA LEU A 102 6.63 4.76 -2.61
C LEU A 102 5.40 5.04 -1.74
N SER A 103 5.26 4.30 -0.64
CA SER A 103 4.16 4.40 0.33
C SER A 103 4.04 5.81 0.90
N PHE A 104 5.14 6.37 1.41
CA PHE A 104 5.15 7.72 1.98
C PHE A 104 4.99 8.81 0.91
N THR A 105 5.62 8.65 -0.27
CA THR A 105 5.49 9.62 -1.37
C THR A 105 4.05 9.74 -1.86
N ARG A 106 3.31 8.63 -1.92
CA ARG A 106 1.94 8.58 -2.42
C ARG A 106 0.87 8.57 -1.33
N SER A 107 1.26 8.67 -0.05
CA SER A 107 0.35 8.48 1.09
C SER A 107 -0.46 7.17 1.01
N MET A 108 0.14 6.12 0.45
CA MET A 108 -0.48 4.84 0.15
C MET A 108 -0.07 3.81 1.21
N PRO A 109 -0.99 3.17 1.95
CA PRO A 109 -0.68 2.05 2.83
C PRO A 109 0.10 0.94 2.13
N SER A 110 1.05 0.33 2.84
CA SER A 110 1.85 -0.76 2.31
C SER A 110 2.07 -1.90 3.31
N LEU A 111 2.25 -3.09 2.76
CA LEU A 111 2.46 -4.33 3.50
C LEU A 111 3.54 -5.16 2.81
N GLY A 112 4.29 -5.94 3.58
CA GLY A 112 5.24 -6.92 3.04
C GLY A 112 4.97 -8.30 3.58
N LEU A 113 5.15 -9.33 2.75
CA LEU A 113 5.17 -10.73 3.13
C LEU A 113 6.51 -11.33 2.71
N GLU A 114 7.18 -11.99 3.66
CA GLU A 114 8.47 -12.67 3.47
C GLU A 114 8.35 -14.12 3.97
N LEU A 115 8.85 -15.07 3.18
CA LEU A 115 8.95 -16.48 3.55
C LEU A 115 10.38 -16.81 3.96
N PHE A 116 10.64 -16.93 5.25
CA PHE A 116 11.91 -17.40 5.79
C PHE A 116 11.92 -18.94 5.88
N PRO A 117 13.09 -19.57 6.04
CA PRO A 117 13.18 -21.04 6.09
C PRO A 117 12.27 -21.70 7.13
N THR A 118 11.99 -21.02 8.25
CA THR A 118 11.18 -21.55 9.36
C THR A 118 10.04 -20.64 9.78
N GLU A 119 9.78 -19.53 9.09
CA GLU A 119 8.70 -18.62 9.46
C GLU A 119 8.12 -17.89 8.24
N LEU A 120 6.82 -17.61 8.27
CA LEU A 120 6.19 -16.62 7.41
C LEU A 120 6.01 -15.33 8.18
N ARG A 121 6.44 -14.20 7.62
CA ARG A 121 6.29 -12.90 8.25
C ARG A 121 5.54 -11.94 7.35
N CYS A 122 4.45 -11.38 7.87
CA CYS A 122 3.63 -10.37 7.23
C CYS A 122 3.69 -9.07 8.03
N GLY A 123 4.25 -8.01 7.46
CA GLY A 123 4.32 -6.69 8.07
C GLY A 123 5.73 -6.08 8.10
N PRO A 124 5.88 -4.86 8.67
CA PRO A 124 4.82 -4.06 9.28
C PRO A 124 3.75 -3.64 8.27
N LEU A 125 2.50 -3.54 8.74
CA LEU A 125 1.47 -2.77 8.05
C LEU A 125 1.79 -1.27 8.21
N VAL A 126 2.30 -0.68 7.14
CA VAL A 126 2.72 0.72 7.07
C VAL A 126 1.56 1.56 6.57
N VAL A 127 1.17 2.54 7.37
CA VAL A 127 0.14 3.53 7.05
C VAL A 127 0.78 4.90 7.25
N PRO A 128 1.14 5.60 6.15
CA PRO A 128 1.73 6.93 6.24
C PRO A 128 0.93 7.85 7.17
N GLY A 129 1.63 8.59 8.04
CA GLY A 129 1.01 9.44 9.05
C GLY A 129 0.43 8.71 10.28
N ARG A 130 0.26 7.37 10.27
CA ARG A 130 -0.33 6.62 11.40
C ARG A 130 0.58 5.57 12.04
N SER A 131 1.23 4.70 11.26
CA SER A 131 2.02 3.58 11.79
C SER A 131 3.54 3.74 11.59
N ALA A 132 4.34 2.86 12.19
CA ALA A 132 5.79 2.88 12.00
C ALA A 132 6.17 2.40 10.60
N CYS A 133 7.23 2.97 10.01
CA CYS A 133 7.78 2.51 8.73
C CYS A 133 8.60 1.21 8.89
N TYR A 134 8.96 0.58 7.77
CA TYR A 134 9.82 -0.60 7.75
C TYR A 134 11.20 -0.32 8.37
N ARG A 135 11.82 0.85 8.14
CA ARG A 135 13.13 1.17 8.76
C ARG A 135 13.09 1.18 10.30
N CYS A 136 12.00 1.67 10.89
CA CYS A 136 11.79 1.61 12.35
C CYS A 136 11.68 0.17 12.83
N TYR A 137 10.93 -0.65 12.09
CA TYR A 137 10.78 -2.08 12.36
C TYR A 137 12.12 -2.81 12.30
N ASP A 138 12.83 -2.70 11.18
CA ASP A 138 14.08 -3.41 10.95
C ASP A 138 15.15 -3.03 11.98
N ARG A 139 15.30 -1.73 12.29
CA ARG A 139 16.20 -1.29 13.37
C ARG A 139 15.85 -1.95 14.71
N ARG A 140 14.56 -2.08 15.04
CA ARG A 140 14.12 -2.72 16.29
C ARG A 140 14.40 -4.22 16.28
N ARG A 141 14.23 -4.91 15.15
CA ARG A 141 14.61 -6.33 15.02
C ARG A 141 16.09 -6.54 15.24
N ARG A 142 16.94 -5.71 14.62
CA ARG A 142 18.41 -5.81 14.74
C ARG A 142 18.88 -5.59 16.18
N GLN A 143 18.19 -4.73 16.94
CA GLN A 143 18.42 -4.56 18.39
C GLN A 143 18.09 -5.81 19.19
N HIS A 144 17.07 -6.57 18.78
CA HIS A 144 16.66 -7.83 19.43
C HIS A 144 17.40 -9.05 18.89
N GLY A 145 18.56 -8.86 18.27
CA GLY A 145 19.44 -9.95 17.86
C GLY A 145 19.15 -10.53 16.48
N TYR A 146 18.21 -9.98 15.72
CA TYR A 146 18.10 -10.36 14.30
C TYR A 146 19.37 -10.00 13.55
N ARG A 147 19.85 -10.93 12.73
CA ARG A 147 21.00 -10.75 11.85
C ARG A 147 20.60 -11.26 10.46
N PRO A 148 20.42 -10.36 9.48
CA PRO A 148 20.19 -10.79 8.10
C PRO A 148 21.42 -11.53 7.58
N LEU A 149 21.24 -12.31 6.51
CA LEU A 149 22.36 -12.89 5.79
C LEU A 149 23.33 -11.79 5.31
N PRO A 150 24.65 -11.93 5.50
CA PRO A 150 25.62 -10.96 5.01
C PRO A 150 25.52 -10.78 3.50
N GLU A 151 25.72 -9.55 3.01
CA GLU A 151 25.65 -9.24 1.57
C GLU A 151 26.67 -10.04 0.75
N GLU A 152 27.82 -10.37 1.34
CA GLU A 152 28.84 -11.20 0.70
C GLU A 152 28.31 -12.61 0.40
N VAL A 153 27.57 -13.20 1.35
CA VAL A 153 26.96 -14.53 1.21
C VAL A 153 25.87 -14.52 0.13
N ILE A 154 25.08 -13.46 0.07
CA ILE A 154 24.04 -13.28 -0.97
C ILE A 154 24.68 -13.07 -2.34
N THR A 155 25.78 -12.32 -2.42
CA THR A 155 26.48 -12.05 -3.68
C THR A 155 27.18 -13.31 -4.22
N GLU A 156 27.77 -14.11 -3.33
CA GLU A 156 28.50 -15.33 -3.68
C GLU A 156 27.57 -16.49 -4.08
N HIS A 157 26.47 -16.69 -3.34
CA HIS A 157 25.58 -17.84 -3.53
C HIS A 157 24.26 -17.50 -4.23
N GLY A 158 24.02 -16.23 -4.53
CA GLY A 158 22.70 -15.75 -4.93
C GLY A 158 21.69 -15.77 -3.79
N PRO A 159 20.46 -15.27 -4.01
CA PRO A 159 19.37 -15.49 -3.07
C PRO A 159 19.15 -16.99 -2.89
N LEU A 160 18.94 -17.45 -1.65
CA LEU A 160 18.58 -18.84 -1.39
C LEU A 160 17.24 -19.14 -2.08
N GLU A 161 17.26 -19.97 -3.13
CA GLU A 161 16.06 -20.35 -3.86
C GLU A 161 15.14 -21.13 -2.91
N GLN A 162 14.10 -20.46 -2.41
CA GLN A 162 13.19 -21.05 -1.45
C GLN A 162 12.20 -21.97 -2.18
N ALA A 163 12.39 -23.28 -2.00
CA ALA A 163 11.34 -24.23 -2.28
C ALA A 163 10.17 -23.96 -1.31
N TYR A 164 9.00 -23.64 -1.86
CA TYR A 164 7.78 -23.44 -1.08
C TYR A 164 6.79 -24.58 -1.32
N ALA A 165 6.10 -24.98 -0.26
CA ALA A 165 4.98 -25.90 -0.36
C ALA A 165 3.67 -25.16 -0.61
N HIS A 166 2.66 -25.86 -1.13
CA HIS A 166 1.34 -25.29 -1.39
C HIS A 166 0.74 -24.61 -0.13
N HIS A 167 0.91 -25.20 1.04
CA HIS A 167 0.37 -24.65 2.28
C HIS A 167 1.03 -23.32 2.67
N HIS A 168 2.29 -23.06 2.32
CA HIS A 168 2.92 -21.75 2.53
C HIS A 168 2.16 -20.64 1.79
N VAL A 169 1.68 -20.93 0.57
CA VAL A 169 0.89 -19.98 -0.23
C VAL A 169 -0.43 -19.65 0.45
N LEU A 170 -1.10 -20.68 1.01
CA LEU A 170 -2.35 -20.51 1.74
C LEU A 170 -2.17 -19.65 3.00
N LEU A 171 -1.12 -19.94 3.77
CA LEU A 171 -0.79 -19.20 4.99
C LEU A 171 -0.41 -17.75 4.67
N GLY A 172 0.43 -17.53 3.66
CA GLY A 172 0.82 -16.20 3.20
C GLY A 172 -0.37 -15.37 2.75
N ALA A 173 -1.26 -15.96 1.95
CA ALA A 173 -2.51 -15.31 1.54
C ALA A 173 -3.40 -14.97 2.74
N GLY A 174 -3.55 -15.89 3.69
CA GLY A 174 -4.33 -15.66 4.92
C GLY A 174 -3.78 -14.50 5.76
N LEU A 175 -2.46 -14.42 5.93
CA LEU A 175 -1.82 -13.32 6.65
C LEU A 175 -1.99 -11.96 5.96
N ILE A 176 -1.92 -11.92 4.63
CA ILE A 176 -2.18 -10.68 3.88
C ILE A 176 -3.63 -10.28 4.04
N SER A 177 -4.58 -11.20 3.86
CA SER A 177 -6.01 -10.90 4.05
C SER A 177 -6.31 -10.39 5.45
N LEU A 178 -5.71 -10.99 6.49
CA LEU A 178 -5.83 -10.51 7.87
C LEU A 178 -5.30 -9.08 8.03
N ALA A 179 -4.15 -8.76 7.45
CA ALA A 179 -3.55 -7.44 7.52
C ALA A 179 -4.37 -6.38 6.76
N LEU A 180 -4.91 -6.74 5.59
CA LEU A 180 -5.79 -5.86 4.81
C LEU A 180 -7.13 -5.62 5.52
N GLN A 181 -7.70 -6.64 6.16
CA GLN A 181 -8.89 -6.45 7.02
C GLN A 181 -8.61 -5.53 8.21
N ALA A 182 -7.43 -5.62 8.83
CA ALA A 182 -7.02 -4.70 9.89
C ALA A 182 -6.82 -3.26 9.38
N LEU A 183 -6.45 -3.08 8.11
CA LEU A 183 -6.40 -1.77 7.46
C LEU A 183 -7.80 -1.19 7.22
N ASP A 184 -8.71 -2.02 6.73
CA ASP A 184 -10.08 -1.63 6.35
C ASP A 184 -10.99 -1.40 7.58
N HIS A 185 -10.72 -2.09 8.69
CA HIS A 185 -11.49 -2.01 9.94
C HIS A 185 -10.60 -1.58 11.13
N PRO A 186 -10.11 -0.33 11.16
CA PRO A 186 -9.22 0.12 12.21
C PRO A 186 -9.88 0.16 13.60
N GLU A 187 -11.22 0.26 13.67
CA GLU A 187 -12.02 0.37 14.89
C GLU A 187 -12.24 -0.98 15.60
N ALA A 188 -12.34 -2.09 14.86
CA ALA A 188 -12.45 -3.43 15.45
C ALA A 188 -11.20 -3.84 16.25
N ALA A 189 -10.08 -3.17 15.97
CA ALA A 189 -8.90 -3.33 16.79
C ALA A 189 -9.07 -2.66 18.17
N VAL A 190 -9.85 -1.58 18.30
CA VAL A 190 -9.86 -0.59 19.40
C VAL A 190 -10.56 -1.06 20.68
N GLU A 191 -11.30 -2.18 20.67
CA GLU A 191 -12.11 -2.64 21.82
C GLU A 191 -11.32 -3.00 23.11
N ASN A 192 -10.00 -2.87 23.12
CA ASN A 192 -9.20 -2.98 24.34
C ASN A 192 -8.11 -1.88 24.39
N ALA A 193 -8.15 -1.07 25.45
CA ALA A 193 -7.18 -0.07 25.96
C ALA A 193 -7.50 1.41 25.69
N ASP A 194 -7.64 2.13 26.81
CA ASP A 194 -7.67 3.58 27.03
C ASP A 194 -6.99 4.45 25.95
N ASP A 195 -7.75 5.40 25.40
CA ASP A 195 -7.45 6.76 24.89
C ASP A 195 -6.04 7.14 24.36
N VAL A 196 -5.23 6.19 23.90
CA VAL A 196 -4.00 6.45 23.15
C VAL A 196 -4.17 5.93 21.73
N PRO A 197 -4.19 6.81 20.70
CA PRO A 197 -4.22 6.40 19.31
C PRO A 197 -3.13 5.37 19.06
N ARG A 198 -3.47 4.19 18.55
CA ARG A 198 -2.54 3.06 18.45
C ARG A 198 -1.38 3.39 17.51
N ILE A 199 -0.26 3.82 18.10
CA ILE A 199 0.99 4.17 17.41
C ILE A 199 1.74 2.87 17.12
N GLY A 200 1.35 2.11 16.09
CA GLY A 200 2.23 1.03 15.67
C GLY A 200 1.84 0.25 14.42
N GLY A 201 2.87 -0.14 13.66
CA GLY A 201 2.73 -1.06 12.52
C GLY A 201 2.66 -2.49 13.02
N GLN A 202 1.60 -3.21 12.71
CA GLN A 202 1.44 -4.62 13.12
C GLN A 202 2.27 -5.54 12.23
N VAL A 203 2.87 -6.55 12.86
CA VAL A 203 3.65 -7.60 12.20
C VAL A 203 3.11 -8.93 12.69
N TRP A 204 2.62 -9.75 11.77
CA TRP A 204 2.17 -11.10 12.03
C TRP A 204 3.26 -12.08 11.62
N THR A 205 3.49 -13.09 12.45
CA THR A 205 4.47 -14.15 12.15
C THR A 205 3.84 -15.50 12.42
N ILE A 206 4.11 -16.46 11.55
CA ILE A 206 3.80 -17.88 11.76
C ILE A 206 5.13 -18.62 11.76
N ASP A 207 5.46 -19.26 12.86
CA ASP A 207 6.56 -20.23 12.89
C ASP A 207 6.10 -21.51 12.19
N LEU A 208 6.77 -21.86 11.09
CA LEU A 208 6.39 -22.98 10.21
C LEU A 208 6.75 -24.35 10.79
N VAL A 209 7.58 -24.40 11.84
CA VAL A 209 8.00 -25.65 12.49
C VAL A 209 7.04 -26.02 13.61
N SER A 210 6.71 -25.06 14.47
CA SER A 210 5.86 -25.22 15.65
C SER A 210 4.39 -24.88 15.41
N GLY A 211 4.08 -24.14 14.34
CA GLY A 211 2.75 -23.62 14.05
C GLY A 211 2.33 -22.43 14.93
N VAL A 212 3.23 -21.91 15.77
CA VAL A 212 2.92 -20.78 16.66
C VAL A 212 2.72 -19.50 15.84
N THR A 213 1.58 -18.84 16.06
CA THR A 213 1.27 -17.54 15.45
C THR A 213 1.49 -16.42 16.45
N THR A 214 2.14 -15.35 16.04
CA THR A 214 2.36 -14.16 16.88
C THR A 214 1.97 -12.89 16.15
N CYS A 215 1.57 -11.87 16.90
CA CYS A 215 1.37 -10.51 16.40
C CYS A 215 2.14 -9.54 17.29
N ALA A 216 3.11 -8.85 16.70
CA ALA A 216 3.88 -7.82 17.35
C ALA A 216 3.50 -6.44 16.80
N ARG A 217 3.77 -5.39 17.59
CA ARG A 217 3.62 -4.00 17.17
C ARG A 217 4.98 -3.33 17.09
N THR A 218 5.21 -2.63 15.99
CA THR A 218 6.38 -1.77 15.81
C THR A 218 6.03 -0.34 16.16
N VAL A 219 6.83 0.27 17.03
CA VAL A 219 6.70 1.69 17.39
C VAL A 219 7.61 2.53 16.49
N ALA A 220 7.12 3.69 16.07
CA ALA A 220 7.94 4.64 15.33
C ALA A 220 8.99 5.26 16.24
N VAL A 221 10.22 5.32 15.76
CA VAL A 221 11.33 5.95 16.48
C VAL A 221 11.22 7.47 16.28
N ASP A 222 11.43 8.23 17.35
CA ASP A 222 11.55 9.67 17.22
C ASP A 222 12.72 10.03 16.29
N ARG A 223 12.53 11.06 15.46
CA ARG A 223 13.46 11.51 14.42
C ARG A 223 13.78 10.49 13.32
N CYS A 224 12.94 9.47 13.13
CA CYS A 224 13.02 8.67 11.90
C CYS A 224 12.82 9.56 10.65
N GLU A 225 13.79 9.57 9.74
CA GLU A 225 13.76 10.37 8.50
C GLU A 225 12.51 10.11 7.65
N THR A 226 11.97 8.89 7.70
CA THR A 226 10.81 8.48 6.90
C THR A 226 9.48 8.82 7.55
N CYS A 227 9.23 8.34 8.77
CA CYS A 227 7.88 8.36 9.35
C CYS A 227 7.67 9.38 10.47
N SER A 228 8.69 10.14 10.84
CA SER A 228 8.64 10.97 12.04
C SER A 228 8.10 12.40 11.81
N GLY A 229 7.83 12.79 10.56
CA GLY A 229 7.25 14.10 10.22
C GLY A 229 5.94 14.38 10.97
N ARG A 230 5.13 13.35 11.23
CA ARG A 230 3.90 13.47 12.04
C ARG A 230 4.10 13.94 13.49
N TYR A 231 5.34 13.93 13.99
CA TYR A 231 5.70 14.37 15.33
C TYR A 231 6.31 15.77 15.34
N GLU A 232 6.52 16.44 14.20
CA GLU A 232 7.19 17.73 14.14
C GLU A 232 6.56 18.78 15.05
N GLY A 233 5.22 18.89 15.07
CA GLY A 233 4.51 19.81 15.95
C GLY A 233 4.64 19.49 17.46
N ARG A 234 5.06 18.27 17.83
CA ARG A 234 5.34 17.87 19.23
C ARG A 234 6.81 18.00 19.62
N ARG A 235 7.69 18.31 18.66
CA ARG A 235 9.13 18.50 18.91
C ARG A 235 9.48 19.91 19.33
N ASP A 236 8.54 20.84 19.21
CA ASP A 236 8.69 22.15 19.81
C ASP A 236 8.57 21.99 21.33
N GLY A 237 9.68 21.59 21.97
CA GLY A 237 9.79 21.48 23.41
C GLY A 237 10.11 22.82 24.07
N LEU A 238 10.05 23.93 23.32
CA LEU A 238 10.28 25.26 23.84
C LEU A 238 9.24 25.64 24.93
N PRO A 239 7.94 25.30 24.81
CA PRO A 239 6.95 25.55 25.86
C PRO A 239 7.21 24.74 27.13
N GLU A 240 7.52 23.44 27.00
CA GLU A 240 7.81 22.54 28.13
C GLU A 240 9.13 22.90 28.79
N LEU A 241 10.16 23.25 28.00
CA LEU A 241 11.44 23.76 28.49
C LEU A 241 11.24 25.10 29.21
N ALA A 242 10.43 26.01 28.66
CA ALA A 242 10.12 27.28 29.30
C ALA A 242 9.42 27.11 30.65
N ALA A 243 8.57 26.09 30.79
CA ALA A 243 7.92 25.74 32.05
C ALA A 243 8.90 25.19 33.11
N LEU A 244 10.04 24.61 32.69
CA LEU A 244 11.09 24.09 33.57
C LEU A 244 12.15 25.13 33.93
N LEU A 245 12.22 26.26 33.22
CA LEU A 245 13.15 27.33 33.53
C LEU A 245 12.68 28.10 34.77
N PRO A 246 13.51 28.23 35.83
CA PRO A 246 13.13 29.03 36.99
C PRO A 246 12.86 30.46 36.53
N GLY A 247 11.67 30.96 36.86
CA GLY A 247 11.25 32.32 36.51
C GLY A 247 12.35 33.29 36.91
N ARG A 248 12.93 34.01 35.92
CA ARG A 248 13.89 35.07 36.20
C ARG A 248 13.20 36.05 37.14
N ARG A 249 13.55 35.99 38.43
CA ARG A 249 13.25 37.05 39.38
C ARG A 249 13.85 38.31 38.77
N THR A 250 12.99 39.18 38.26
CA THR A 250 13.36 40.57 37.99
C THR A 250 13.75 41.15 39.34
N SER A 251 15.03 41.05 39.68
CA SER A 251 15.63 41.82 40.75
C SER A 251 15.36 43.28 40.41
N GLY A 252 14.43 43.88 41.15
CA GLY A 252 14.12 45.29 41.04
C GLY A 252 15.43 46.06 41.16
N ARG A 253 15.83 46.73 40.08
CA ARG A 253 16.66 47.92 40.19
C ARG A 253 15.83 48.89 41.03
N THR A 254 16.21 49.05 42.29
CA THR A 254 15.82 50.20 43.09
C THR A 254 16.13 51.44 42.26
N SER A 255 15.08 52.17 41.89
CA SER A 255 15.20 53.51 41.34
C SER A 255 15.92 54.36 42.37
N HIS A 256 17.13 54.79 42.03
CA HIS A 256 17.86 55.77 42.82
C HIS A 256 17.14 57.11 42.64
N ASP A 257 16.42 57.54 43.68
CA ASP A 257 15.82 58.86 43.80
C ASP A 257 16.92 59.87 44.18
N PRO A 258 17.22 60.89 43.35
CA PRO A 258 18.30 61.83 43.62
C PRO A 258 17.84 63.12 44.34
N ASP A 259 16.59 63.25 44.81
CA ASP A 259 16.04 64.55 45.22
C ASP A 259 15.66 64.70 46.71
N ARG A 260 16.61 64.41 47.60
CA ARG A 260 16.54 64.85 49.00
C ARG A 260 17.82 65.56 49.42
N ARG A 261 17.99 66.80 48.94
CA ARG A 261 18.84 67.80 49.60
C ARG A 261 18.03 68.50 50.68
N GLY A 262 18.61 68.56 51.87
CA GLY A 262 17.99 69.07 53.09
C GLY A 262 17.70 70.56 53.05
N GLU A 263 16.61 70.95 53.70
CA GLU A 263 16.44 72.27 54.25
C GLU A 263 16.95 72.29 55.69
N VAL A 264 17.68 73.36 55.96
CA VAL A 264 18.28 73.77 57.22
C VAL A 264 17.26 74.65 57.95
N ALA A 265 16.93 74.31 59.19
CA ALA A 265 16.66 75.23 60.30
C ALA A 265 16.65 74.44 61.61
#